data_AF-A0A350LM39-F1
#
_entry.id   AF-A0A350LM39-F1
#
_cell.length_a   1.000
_cell.length_b   1.000
_cell.length_c   1.000
_cell.angle_alpha   90.00
_cell.angle_beta   90.00
_cell.angle_gamma   90.00
#
_symmetry.space_group_name_H-M   'P 1'
#
loop_
_entity.id
_entity.type
_entity.pdbx_description
1 polymer ?
#
loop_
_entity_poly.entity_id
_entity_poly.type
_entity_poly.pdbx_seq_one_letter_code
_entity_poly.pdbx_strand_id
1 'polypeptide(L)'
;MIFNKDWTLAALSDALEALGTLVDDYENGRITDEDAVGEELANVYAKLNFAKNTASIGPGAIDTVDHDALIAYPREDLFEIFFKN
;
A
#
# COMPACT_ATOMS: atom_id res chain seq x y z
N MET A 1 -18.48 9.74 -4.90
CA MET A 1 -17.05 10.05 -4.76
C MET A 1 -16.38 9.73 -6.07
N ILE A 2 -15.63 10.64 -6.69
CA ILE A 2 -14.99 10.40 -8.00
C ILE A 2 -13.58 9.86 -7.74
N PHE A 3 -13.32 8.67 -8.24
CA PHE A 3 -12.03 7.99 -8.15
C PHE A 3 -11.02 8.63 -9.12
N ASN A 4 -9.85 9.05 -8.62
CA ASN A 4 -8.78 9.57 -9.46
C ASN A 4 -7.97 8.42 -10.04
N LYS A 5 -8.32 8.01 -11.27
CA LYS A 5 -7.75 6.84 -11.93
C LYS A 5 -6.25 6.93 -12.14
N ASP A 6 -5.76 8.05 -12.67
CA ASP A 6 -4.34 8.18 -13.04
C ASP A 6 -3.45 8.24 -11.79
N TRP A 7 -3.91 8.93 -10.75
CA TRP A 7 -3.24 8.93 -9.45
C TRP A 7 -3.21 7.53 -8.83
N THR A 8 -4.37 6.86 -8.80
CA THR A 8 -4.44 5.53 -8.20
C THR A 8 -3.59 4.52 -8.97
N LEU A 9 -3.54 4.64 -10.31
CA LEU A 9 -2.66 3.83 -11.13
C LEU A 9 -1.19 4.07 -10.77
N ALA A 10 -0.76 5.33 -10.63
CA ALA A 10 0.62 5.66 -10.24
C ALA A 10 0.97 5.09 -8.85
N ALA A 11 0.08 5.23 -7.86
CA ALA A 11 0.30 4.69 -6.52
C ALA A 11 0.31 3.15 -6.51
N LEU A 12 -0.54 2.49 -7.30
CA LEU A 12 -0.52 1.03 -7.45
C LEU A 12 0.73 0.54 -8.19
N SER A 13 1.25 1.31 -9.14
CA SER A 13 2.52 1.00 -9.81
C SER A 13 3.70 1.04 -8.83
N ASP A 14 3.73 2.01 -7.91
CA ASP A 14 4.73 2.06 -6.84
C ASP A 14 4.63 0.86 -5.88
N ALA A 15 3.40 0.46 -5.51
CA ALA A 15 3.19 -0.75 -4.71
C ALA A 15 3.62 -2.03 -5.45
N LEU A 16 3.36 -2.10 -6.76
CA LEU A 16 3.77 -3.22 -7.61
C LEU A 16 5.29 -3.31 -7.74
N GLU A 17 5.98 -2.17 -7.88
CA GLU A 17 7.43 -2.12 -7.93
C GLU A 17 8.04 -2.67 -6.63
N ALA A 18 7.56 -2.22 -5.47
CA ALA A 18 8.02 -2.72 -4.18
C ALA A 18 7.81 -4.24 -4.01
N LEU A 19 6.62 -4.74 -4.41
CA LEU A 19 6.35 -6.18 -4.38
C LEU A 19 7.26 -6.95 -5.36
N GLY A 20 7.48 -6.40 -6.55
CA GLY A 20 8.37 -7.00 -7.55
C GLY A 20 9.80 -7.10 -7.06
N THR A 21 10.31 -6.06 -6.39
CA THR A 21 11.63 -6.07 -5.74
C THR A 21 11.70 -7.14 -4.67
N LEU A 22 10.72 -7.21 -3.77
CA LEU A 22 10.69 -8.24 -2.71
C LEU A 22 10.67 -9.66 -3.31
N VAL A 23 9.87 -9.91 -4.35
CA VAL A 23 9.84 -11.20 -5.03
C VAL A 23 11.22 -11.53 -5.63
N ASP A 24 11.82 -10.59 -6.36
CA ASP A 24 13.15 -10.80 -6.95
C ASP A 24 14.23 -11.02 -5.87
N ASP A 25 14.17 -10.30 -4.75
CA ASP A 25 15.07 -10.49 -3.62
C ASP A 25 14.92 -11.88 -3.00
N TYR A 26 13.69 -12.38 -2.88
CA TYR A 26 13.40 -13.69 -2.32
C TYR A 26 13.83 -14.82 -3.27
N GLU A 27 13.53 -14.70 -4.56
CA GLU A 27 13.90 -15.69 -5.59
C GLU A 27 15.42 -15.83 -5.75
N ASN A 28 16.15 -14.71 -5.60
CA ASN A 28 17.61 -14.70 -5.72
C ASN A 28 18.33 -14.88 -4.37
N GLY A 29 17.62 -15.16 -3.28
CA GLY A 29 18.19 -15.38 -1.95
C GLY A 29 18.93 -14.18 -1.38
N ARG A 30 18.56 -12.96 -1.79
CA ARG A 30 19.09 -11.69 -1.23
C ARG A 30 18.44 -11.36 0.10
N ILE A 31 17.23 -11.86 0.32
CA ILE A 31 16.54 -11.82 1.60
C ILE A 31 16.17 -13.25 1.99
N THR A 32 16.57 -13.67 3.19
CA THR A 32 16.38 -15.05 3.67
C THR A 32 15.91 -15.13 5.11
N ASP A 33 15.78 -13.99 5.78
CA ASP A 33 15.39 -13.86 7.18
C ASP A 33 13.92 -13.42 7.26
N GLU A 34 13.17 -14.00 8.20
CA GLU A 34 11.72 -13.75 8.36
C GLU A 34 11.43 -12.30 8.76
N ASP A 35 12.26 -11.70 9.61
CA ASP A 35 12.06 -10.31 10.06
C ASP A 35 12.28 -9.36 8.89
N ALA A 36 13.32 -9.60 8.08
CA ALA A 36 13.59 -8.80 6.88
C ALA A 36 12.43 -8.89 5.86
N VAL A 37 11.87 -10.09 5.63
CA VAL A 37 10.69 -10.26 4.76
C VAL A 37 9.49 -9.53 5.35
N GLY A 38 9.33 -9.56 6.67
CA GLY A 38 8.28 -8.83 7.38
C GLY A 38 8.38 -7.31 7.19
N GLU A 39 9.58 -6.74 7.23
CA GLU A 39 9.83 -5.32 6.98
C GLU A 39 9.47 -4.91 5.54
N GLU A 40 9.89 -5.70 4.55
CA GLU A 40 9.56 -5.42 3.14
C GLU A 40 8.06 -5.60 2.85
N LEU A 41 7.41 -6.60 3.46
CA LEU A 41 5.95 -6.73 3.38
C LEU A 41 5.24 -5.53 4.02
N ALA A 42 5.74 -5.01 5.14
CA ALA A 42 5.18 -3.80 5.76
C ALA A 42 5.28 -2.59 4.82
N ASN A 43 6.39 -2.45 4.08
CA ASN A 43 6.55 -1.43 3.04
C ASN A 43 5.53 -1.59 1.91
N VAL A 44 5.32 -2.82 1.40
CA VAL A 44 4.29 -3.11 0.40
C VAL A 44 2.89 -2.75 0.93
N TYR A 45 2.55 -3.14 2.16
CA TYR A 45 1.26 -2.80 2.76
C TYR A 45 1.07 -1.29 2.92
N ALA A 46 2.10 -0.55 3.33
CA ALA A 46 2.04 0.90 3.42
C ALA A 46 1.71 1.55 2.08
N LYS A 47 2.32 1.07 0.97
CA LYS A 47 2.06 1.57 -0.38
C LYS A 47 0.66 1.21 -0.89
N LEU A 48 0.17 0.01 -0.60
CA LEU A 48 -1.20 -0.39 -0.93
C LEU A 48 -2.24 0.44 -0.16
N ASN A 49 -1.99 0.67 1.13
CA ASN A 49 -2.83 1.53 1.96
C ASN A 49 -2.83 2.96 1.44
N PHE A 50 -1.66 3.49 1.06
CA PHE A 50 -1.51 4.80 0.44
C PHE A 50 -2.36 4.92 -0.83
N ALA A 51 -2.29 3.93 -1.73
CA ALA A 51 -3.10 3.94 -2.95
C ALA A 51 -4.61 3.98 -2.63
N LYS A 52 -5.08 3.17 -1.69
CA LYS A 52 -6.49 3.12 -1.27
C LYS A 52 -6.94 4.42 -0.59
N ASN A 53 -6.18 4.91 0.38
CA ASN A 53 -6.54 6.07 1.20
C ASN A 53 -6.55 7.37 0.39
N THR A 54 -5.73 7.46 -0.67
CA THR A 54 -5.62 8.65 -1.51
C THR A 54 -6.46 8.59 -2.78
N ALA A 55 -7.02 7.44 -3.15
CA ALA A 55 -7.69 7.20 -4.44
C ALA A 55 -8.79 8.21 -4.81
N SER A 56 -9.49 8.76 -3.81
CA SER A 56 -10.58 9.73 -4.02
C SER A 56 -10.15 11.19 -3.94
N ILE A 57 -9.00 11.46 -3.34
CA ILE A 57 -8.45 12.80 -3.14
C ILE A 57 -7.43 13.13 -4.23
N GLY A 58 -6.73 12.11 -4.73
CA GLY A 58 -5.66 12.27 -5.71
C GLY A 58 -4.38 12.85 -5.09
N PRO A 59 -3.54 13.55 -5.87
CA PRO A 59 -2.24 14.04 -5.40
C PRO A 59 -2.34 15.03 -4.23
N GLY A 60 -3.44 15.77 -4.12
CA GLY A 60 -3.67 16.70 -3.00
C GLY A 60 -3.77 16.01 -1.64
N ALA A 61 -3.87 14.68 -1.59
CA ALA A 61 -3.88 13.93 -0.33
C ALA A 61 -2.59 14.11 0.46
N ILE A 62 -1.45 14.27 -0.22
CA ILE A 62 -0.13 14.45 0.41
C ILE A 62 -0.11 15.71 1.28
N ASP A 63 -0.82 16.75 0.86
CA ASP A 63 -0.84 18.05 1.55
C ASP A 63 -1.99 18.17 2.57
N THR A 64 -3.00 17.30 2.48
CA THR A 64 -4.28 17.47 3.20
C THR A 64 -4.64 16.34 4.14
N VAL A 65 -3.99 15.18 4.01
CA VAL A 65 -4.18 14.02 4.88
C VAL A 65 -2.98 13.90 5.80
N ASP A 66 -3.23 13.56 7.07
CA ASP A 66 -2.18 13.27 8.03
C ASP A 66 -1.27 12.14 7.52
N HIS A 67 0.04 12.26 7.76
CA HIS A 67 1.03 11.37 7.16
C HIS A 67 0.84 9.91 7.58
N ASP A 68 0.54 9.67 8.86
CA ASP A 68 0.28 8.33 9.36
C ASP A 68 -1.02 7.78 8.79
N ALA A 69 -2.03 8.64 8.59
CA ALA A 69 -3.29 8.26 7.97
C ALA A 69 -3.17 7.89 6.49
N LEU A 70 -2.13 8.36 5.78
CA LEU A 70 -1.88 7.96 4.40
C LEU A 70 -1.57 6.47 4.29
N ILE A 71 -0.74 5.94 5.19
CA ILE A 71 -0.26 4.54 5.15
C ILE A 71 -0.99 3.61 6.12
N ALA A 72 -1.84 4.17 6.99
CA ALA A 72 -2.65 3.39 7.93
C ALA A 72 -3.59 2.42 7.21
N TYR A 73 -3.89 1.31 7.88
CA TYR A 73 -4.87 0.36 7.39
C TYR A 73 -6.22 1.07 7.13
N PRO A 74 -6.87 0.86 5.97
CA PRO A 74 -8.11 1.54 5.61
C PRO A 74 -9.21 1.26 6.64
N ARG A 75 -9.66 2.30 7.35
CA ARG A 75 -10.59 2.17 8.49
C ARG A 75 -11.97 1.62 8.11
N GLU A 76 -12.42 1.82 6.87
CA GLU A 76 -13.72 1.33 6.39
C GLU A 76 -13.71 -0.16 6.03
N ASP A 77 -12.54 -0.75 5.76
CA ASP A 77 -12.43 -2.12 5.22
C ASP A 77 -12.37 -3.19 6.34
N LEU A 78 -12.14 -2.81 7.61
CA LEU A 78 -12.12 -3.76 8.74
C LEU A 78 -13.49 -4.43 8.99
N PHE A 79 -14.60 -3.74 8.73
CA PHE A 79 -15.93 -4.29 8.96
C PHE A 79 -16.35 -5.26 7.82
N GLU A 80 -16.00 -4.94 6.58
CA GLU A 80 -16.32 -5.74 5.39
C GLU A 80 -15.44 -7.00 5.28
N ILE A 81 -14.15 -6.93 5.65
CA ILE A 81 -13.22 -8.05 5.53
C ILE A 81 -13.42 -9.10 6.64
N PHE A 82 -13.67 -8.67 7.88
CA PHE A 82 -13.70 -9.58 9.04
C PHE A 82 -15.09 -10.03 9.49
N PHE A 83 -16.17 -9.34 9.09
CA PHE A 83 -17.51 -9.59 9.65
C PHE A 83 -18.60 -9.92 8.61
N LYS A 84 -18.23 -10.08 7.33
CA LYS A 84 -19.15 -10.55 6.27
C LYS A 84 -18.91 -11.99 5.77
N ASN A 85 -18.03 -12.76 6.43
CA ASN A 85 -17.90 -14.20 6.20
C ASN A 85 -18.64 -14.99 7.29
#